data_AF-A0A954TXI3-F1
#
_entry.id   AF-A0A954TXI3-F1
#
_cell.length_a   1.000
_cell.length_b   1.000
_cell.length_c   1.000
_cell.angle_alpha   90.00
_cell.angle_beta   90.00
_cell.angle_gamma   90.00
#
_symmetry.space_group_name_H-M   'P 1'
#
loop_
_entity.id
_entity.type
_entity.pdbx_description
1 polymer ?
#
loop_
_entity_poly.entity_id
_entity_poly.type
_entity_poly.pdbx_seq_one_letter_code
_entity_poly.pdbx_strand_id
1 'polypeptide(L)'
;MRRTMIPIAIVLIAIGCQSDSDRVAELASQHATQQNELSRETVKLQNELVEGTQKLVEADAQARRDFLELEGKLDEQRVEVGRRHDELEDERREIAKQRYRDPIVANAVIAAATLLACVLPMLLAGWLLRAQLNETEEHTATEILLEEISAKHPALASPSRPAMNHEPNTSNPRIVNETRREPPSDPQPSSNTTI
;
A
#
# COMPACT_ATOMS: atom_id res chain seq x y z
N MET A 1 86.65 32.94 -32.00
CA MET A 1 85.82 33.07 -33.23
C MET A 1 84.30 33.06 -32.99
N ARG A 2 83.77 32.51 -31.89
CA ARG A 2 82.31 32.43 -31.63
C ARG A 2 81.62 33.74 -31.20
N ARG A 3 82.38 34.76 -30.76
CA ARG A 3 81.87 36.00 -30.13
C ARG A 3 81.56 37.12 -31.14
N THR A 4 82.07 37.05 -32.37
CA THR A 4 81.77 38.00 -33.46
C THR A 4 80.70 37.50 -34.44
N MET A 5 80.31 36.22 -34.37
CA MET A 5 79.23 35.66 -35.20
C MET A 5 77.82 36.01 -34.71
N ILE A 6 77.66 36.29 -33.41
CA ILE A 6 76.36 36.67 -32.83
C ILE A 6 75.85 38.03 -33.35
N PRO A 7 76.65 39.12 -33.39
CA PRO A 7 76.16 40.40 -33.91
C PRO A 7 75.87 40.35 -35.41
N ILE A 8 76.65 39.58 -36.19
CA ILE A 8 76.43 39.44 -37.64
C ILE A 8 75.14 38.67 -37.93
N ALA A 9 74.84 37.62 -37.16
CA ALA A 9 73.59 36.87 -37.29
C ALA A 9 72.36 37.72 -36.93
N ILE A 10 72.45 38.55 -35.88
CA ILE A 10 71.35 39.45 -35.47
C ILE A 10 71.09 40.54 -36.52
N VAL A 11 72.14 41.09 -37.14
CA VAL A 11 72.01 42.09 -38.21
C VAL A 11 71.41 41.48 -39.49
N LEU A 12 71.79 40.24 -39.84
CA LEU A 12 71.21 39.54 -40.99
C LEU A 12 69.72 39.19 -40.79
N ILE A 13 69.32 38.85 -39.56
CA ILE A 13 67.91 38.62 -39.22
C ILE A 13 67.14 39.94 -39.21
N ALA A 14 67.71 41.03 -38.69
CA ALA A 14 67.05 42.33 -38.65
C ALA A 14 66.80 42.92 -40.05
N ILE A 15 67.74 42.75 -40.99
CA ILE A 15 67.58 43.22 -42.38
C ILE A 15 66.52 42.40 -43.14
N GLY A 16 66.43 41.09 -42.87
CA GLY A 16 65.38 40.23 -43.45
C GLY A 16 63.99 40.46 -42.83
N CYS A 17 63.93 40.74 -41.52
CA CYS A 17 62.67 41.07 -40.83
C CYS A 17 62.11 42.44 -41.25
N GLN A 18 62.95 43.41 -41.61
CA GLN A 18 62.49 44.75 -41.96
C GLN A 18 61.80 44.78 -43.33
N SER A 19 62.25 43.95 -44.29
CA SER A 19 61.57 43.77 -45.57
C SER A 19 60.26 42.99 -45.47
N ASP A 20 60.16 42.05 -44.52
CA ASP A 20 58.91 41.33 -44.26
C ASP A 20 57.93 42.18 -43.46
N SER A 21 58.39 42.99 -42.50
CA SER A 21 57.51 43.90 -41.75
C SER A 21 56.90 44.97 -42.65
N ASP A 22 57.65 45.50 -43.61
CA ASP A 22 57.12 46.49 -44.56
C ASP A 22 56.11 45.85 -45.52
N ARG A 23 56.34 44.62 -46.00
CA ARG A 23 55.35 43.89 -46.83
C ARG A 23 54.10 43.49 -46.04
N VAL A 24 54.22 43.11 -44.78
CA VAL A 24 53.07 42.74 -43.94
C VAL A 24 52.30 43.99 -43.50
N ALA A 25 52.98 45.11 -43.25
CA ALA A 25 52.33 46.40 -42.99
C ALA A 25 51.63 46.94 -44.24
N GLU A 26 52.23 46.77 -45.42
CA GLU A 26 51.62 47.14 -46.69
C GLU A 26 50.42 46.24 -47.01
N LEU A 27 50.53 44.91 -46.88
CA LEU A 27 49.41 43.98 -47.00
C LEU A 27 48.30 44.26 -45.97
N ALA A 28 48.64 44.56 -44.72
CA ALA A 28 47.66 44.91 -43.70
C ALA A 28 46.94 46.23 -44.03
N SER A 29 47.66 47.23 -44.55
CA SER A 29 47.04 48.49 -45.00
C SER A 29 46.19 48.31 -46.26
N GLN A 30 46.58 47.40 -47.15
CA GLN A 30 45.84 47.05 -48.37
C GLN A 30 44.54 46.27 -48.05
N HIS A 31 44.56 45.41 -47.03
CA HIS A 31 43.36 44.75 -46.51
C HIS A 31 42.47 45.70 -45.70
N ALA A 32 43.03 46.63 -44.93
CA ALA A 32 42.27 47.63 -44.18
C ALA A 32 41.52 48.60 -45.11
N THR A 33 42.13 48.97 -46.23
CA THR A 33 41.49 49.85 -47.23
C THR A 33 40.37 49.16 -48.00
N GLN A 34 40.54 47.89 -48.39
CA GLN A 34 39.46 47.09 -48.98
C GLN A 34 38.33 46.78 -48.00
N GLN A 35 38.64 46.51 -46.73
CA GLN A 35 37.63 46.26 -45.70
C GLN A 35 36.74 47.48 -45.45
N ASN A 36 37.24 48.70 -45.63
CA ASN A 36 36.44 49.92 -45.45
C ASN A 36 35.33 50.07 -46.50
N GLU A 37 35.53 49.56 -47.72
CA GLU A 37 34.49 49.55 -48.76
C GLU A 37 33.47 48.43 -48.52
N LEU A 38 33.93 47.24 -48.16
CA LEU A 38 33.05 46.11 -47.80
C LEU A 38 32.23 46.40 -46.53
N SER A 39 32.81 47.14 -45.57
CA SER A 39 32.15 47.50 -44.32
C SER A 39 30.83 48.27 -44.56
N ARG A 40 30.78 49.12 -45.59
CA ARG A 40 29.56 49.91 -45.90
C ARG A 40 28.38 49.07 -46.37
N GLU A 41 28.64 47.96 -47.05
CA GLU A 41 27.58 47.05 -47.52
C GLU A 41 27.15 46.09 -46.40
N THR A 42 28.11 45.64 -45.58
CA THR A 42 27.84 44.78 -44.42
C THR A 42 27.01 45.47 -43.32
N VAL A 43 27.14 46.80 -43.14
CA VAL A 43 26.34 47.55 -42.16
C VAL A 43 24.85 47.55 -42.50
N LYS A 44 24.48 47.56 -43.79
CA LYS A 44 23.08 47.51 -44.21
C LYS A 44 22.47 46.13 -43.94
N LEU A 45 23.18 45.07 -44.29
CA LEU A 45 22.77 43.69 -44.03
C LEU A 45 22.74 43.37 -42.53
N GLN A 46 23.68 43.90 -41.75
CA GLN A 46 23.70 43.74 -40.30
C GLN A 46 22.52 44.44 -39.64
N ASN A 47 22.12 45.64 -40.07
CA ASN A 47 20.93 46.29 -39.51
C ASN A 47 19.66 45.48 -39.77
N GLU A 48 19.51 44.88 -40.95
CA GLU A 48 18.35 44.03 -41.28
C GLU A 48 18.38 42.69 -40.52
N LEU A 49 19.57 42.11 -40.33
CA LEU A 49 19.76 40.92 -39.49
C LEU A 49 19.53 41.20 -38.00
N VAL A 50 19.93 42.36 -37.48
CA VAL A 50 19.68 42.75 -36.09
C VAL A 50 18.19 42.93 -35.86
N GLU A 51 17.47 43.57 -36.78
CA GLU A 51 16.01 43.70 -36.66
C GLU A 51 15.29 42.35 -36.81
N GLY A 52 15.73 41.51 -37.74
CA GLY A 52 15.19 40.16 -37.92
C GLY A 52 15.46 39.25 -36.71
N THR A 53 16.68 39.25 -36.19
CA THR A 53 17.06 38.46 -35.00
C THR A 53 16.34 38.96 -33.75
N GLN A 54 16.15 40.28 -33.59
CA GLN A 54 15.37 40.83 -32.49
C GLN A 54 13.93 40.31 -32.52
N LYS A 55 13.27 40.35 -33.69
CA LYS A 55 11.90 39.82 -33.87
C LYS A 55 11.83 38.32 -33.60
N LEU A 56 12.83 37.54 -34.06
CA LEU A 56 12.88 36.10 -33.76
C LEU A 56 13.09 35.82 -32.27
N VAL A 57 13.96 36.56 -31.59
CA VAL A 57 14.21 36.38 -30.15
C VAL A 57 12.98 36.75 -29.34
N GLU A 58 12.26 37.79 -29.73
CA GLU A 58 11.02 38.19 -29.07
C GLU A 58 9.92 37.12 -29.26
N ALA A 59 9.80 36.57 -30.47
CA ALA A 59 8.89 35.47 -30.76
C ALA A 59 9.28 34.17 -30.02
N ASP A 60 10.58 33.83 -29.94
CA ASP A 60 11.07 32.66 -29.20
C ASP A 60 10.85 32.83 -27.70
N ALA A 61 11.13 34.02 -27.16
CA ALA A 61 10.87 34.34 -25.76
C ALA A 61 9.37 34.24 -25.43
N GLN A 62 8.50 34.63 -26.35
CA GLN A 62 7.06 34.48 -26.19
C GLN A 62 6.63 33.01 -26.25
N ALA A 63 7.11 32.24 -27.21
CA ALA A 63 6.83 30.81 -27.32
C ALA A 63 7.25 30.04 -26.06
N ARG A 64 8.40 30.38 -25.46
CA ARG A 64 8.84 29.78 -24.18
C ARG A 64 7.90 30.13 -23.02
N ARG A 65 7.40 31.36 -22.95
CA ARG A 65 6.45 31.76 -21.91
C ARG A 65 5.13 31.00 -22.04
N ASP A 66 4.61 30.91 -23.25
CA ASP A 66 3.37 30.19 -23.53
C ASP A 66 3.52 28.69 -23.23
N PHE A 67 4.67 28.10 -23.53
CA PHE A 67 4.99 26.72 -23.20
C PHE A 67 5.03 26.47 -21.68
N LEU A 68 5.70 27.34 -20.92
CA LEU A 68 5.74 27.25 -19.45
C LEU A 68 4.36 27.42 -18.82
N GLU A 69 3.51 28.29 -19.37
CA GLU A 69 2.14 28.45 -18.92
C GLU A 69 1.31 27.18 -19.17
N LEU A 70 1.49 26.54 -20.33
CA LEU A 70 0.84 25.28 -20.67
C LEU A 70 1.31 24.13 -19.78
N GLU A 71 2.62 24.02 -19.52
CA GLU A 71 3.17 23.02 -18.60
C GLU A 71 2.59 23.19 -17.19
N GLY A 72 2.54 24.43 -16.68
CA GLY A 72 1.95 24.71 -15.36
C GLY A 72 0.48 24.28 -15.27
N LYS A 73 -0.32 24.54 -16.32
CA LYS A 73 -1.72 24.08 -16.38
C LYS A 73 -1.85 22.56 -16.43
N LEU A 74 -0.94 21.87 -17.11
CA LEU A 74 -0.92 20.41 -17.17
C LEU A 74 -0.57 19.80 -15.82
N ASP A 75 0.39 20.39 -15.09
CA ASP A 75 0.77 19.93 -13.76
C ASP A 75 -0.38 20.12 -12.76
N GLU A 76 -1.07 21.26 -12.80
CA GLU A 76 -2.25 21.50 -11.98
C GLU A 76 -3.36 20.47 -12.27
N GLN A 77 -3.63 20.17 -13.54
CA GLN A 77 -4.59 19.15 -13.94
C GLN A 77 -4.18 17.75 -13.48
N ARG A 78 -2.89 17.40 -13.54
CA ARG A 78 -2.39 16.11 -13.07
C ARG A 78 -2.59 15.94 -11.58
N VAL A 79 -2.35 16.99 -10.78
CA VAL A 79 -2.56 16.96 -9.33
C VAL A 79 -4.05 16.76 -9.01
N GLU A 80 -4.93 17.50 -9.68
CA GLU A 80 -6.38 17.37 -9.47
C GLU A 80 -6.90 15.99 -9.89
N VAL A 81 -6.41 15.43 -11.00
CA VAL A 81 -6.75 14.05 -11.42
C VAL A 81 -6.23 13.03 -10.42
N GLY A 82 -5.02 13.21 -9.89
CA GLY A 82 -4.46 12.35 -8.83
C GLY A 82 -5.36 12.36 -7.60
N ARG A 83 -5.74 13.55 -7.11
CA ARG A 83 -6.65 13.70 -5.98
C ARG A 83 -7.99 12.98 -6.20
N ARG A 84 -8.61 13.16 -7.36
CA ARG A 84 -9.86 12.46 -7.70
C ARG A 84 -9.70 10.95 -7.78
N HIS A 85 -8.55 10.49 -8.27
CA HIS A 85 -8.27 9.07 -8.34
C HIS A 85 -8.12 8.45 -6.95
N ASP A 86 -7.41 9.13 -6.05
CA ASP A 86 -7.24 8.69 -4.66
C ASP A 86 -8.58 8.64 -3.92
N GLU A 87 -9.44 9.64 -4.11
CA GLU A 87 -10.81 9.64 -3.57
C GLU A 87 -11.63 8.43 -4.06
N LEU A 88 -11.54 8.12 -5.36
CA LEU A 88 -12.22 6.95 -5.94
C LEU A 88 -11.61 5.63 -5.46
N GLU A 89 -10.30 5.56 -5.23
CA GLU A 89 -9.67 4.37 -4.66
C GLU A 89 -10.11 4.14 -3.21
N ASP A 90 -10.20 5.20 -2.41
CA ASP A 90 -10.65 5.13 -1.03
C ASP A 90 -12.13 4.70 -0.96
N GLU A 91 -13.00 5.26 -1.80
CA GLU A 91 -14.39 4.82 -1.93
C GLU A 91 -14.49 3.34 -2.32
N ARG A 92 -13.69 2.90 -3.30
CA ARG A 92 -13.65 1.47 -3.71
C ARG A 92 -13.20 0.58 -2.56
N ARG A 93 -12.19 1.00 -1.80
CA ARG A 93 -11.72 0.26 -0.61
C ARG A 93 -12.79 0.20 0.47
N GLU A 94 -13.54 1.27 0.68
CA GLU A 94 -14.63 1.30 1.65
C GLU A 94 -15.78 0.38 1.24
N ILE A 95 -16.20 0.41 -0.02
CA ILE A 95 -17.23 -0.49 -0.55
C ILE A 95 -16.80 -1.96 -0.44
N ALA A 96 -15.53 -2.27 -0.71
CA ALA A 96 -15.01 -3.62 -0.53
C ALA A 96 -15.05 -4.06 0.93
N LYS A 97 -14.73 -3.17 1.88
CA LYS A 97 -14.86 -3.44 3.33
C LYS A 97 -16.31 -3.63 3.75
N GLN A 98 -17.25 -2.84 3.24
CA GLN A 98 -18.68 -2.96 3.55
C GLN A 98 -19.23 -4.32 3.08
N ARG A 99 -18.93 -4.72 1.84
CA ARG A 99 -19.34 -6.02 1.28
C ARG A 99 -18.79 -7.22 2.05
N TYR A 100 -17.66 -7.09 2.75
CA TYR A 100 -17.15 -8.16 3.60
C TYR A 100 -17.89 -8.28 4.94
N ARG A 101 -18.47 -7.18 5.46
CA ARG A 101 -19.15 -7.16 6.76
C ARG A 101 -20.64 -7.51 6.66
N ASP A 102 -21.30 -7.12 5.58
CA ASP A 102 -22.71 -7.44 5.33
C ASP A 102 -23.05 -8.95 5.43
N PRO A 103 -22.28 -9.89 4.85
CA PRO A 103 -22.61 -11.31 4.93
C PRO A 103 -22.49 -11.86 6.35
N ILE A 104 -21.62 -11.30 7.20
CA ILE A 104 -21.43 -11.77 8.58
C ILE A 104 -22.64 -11.40 9.44
N VAL A 105 -23.12 -10.16 9.31
CA VAL A 105 -24.29 -9.67 10.06
C VAL A 105 -25.56 -10.39 9.59
N ALA A 106 -25.75 -10.54 8.27
CA ALA A 106 -26.90 -11.24 7.72
C ALA A 106 -26.95 -12.70 8.20
N ASN A 107 -25.82 -13.42 8.17
CA ASN A 107 -25.77 -14.80 8.63
C ASN A 107 -26.03 -14.92 10.15
N ALA A 108 -25.52 -13.98 10.96
CA ALA A 108 -25.77 -13.97 12.40
C ALA A 108 -27.26 -13.73 12.73
N VAL A 109 -27.94 -12.84 12.00
CA VAL A 109 -29.38 -12.59 12.19
C VAL A 109 -30.21 -13.80 11.79
N ILE A 110 -29.89 -14.44 10.66
CA ILE A 110 -30.58 -15.66 10.23
C ILE A 110 -30.37 -16.77 11.26
N ALA A 111 -29.14 -16.98 11.75
CA ALA A 111 -28.84 -17.96 12.78
C ALA A 111 -29.57 -17.68 14.11
N ALA A 112 -29.67 -16.40 14.51
CA ALA A 112 -30.44 -16.02 15.69
C ALA A 112 -31.95 -16.28 15.50
N ALA A 113 -32.49 -15.98 14.31
CA ALA A 113 -33.90 -16.22 14.00
C ALA A 113 -34.22 -17.72 13.98
N THR A 114 -33.34 -18.57 13.46
CA THR A 114 -33.55 -20.03 13.45
C THR A 114 -33.45 -20.64 14.85
N LEU A 115 -32.50 -20.18 15.68
CA LEU A 115 -32.44 -20.58 17.09
C LEU A 115 -33.71 -20.19 17.84
N LEU A 116 -34.18 -18.95 17.67
CA LEU A 116 -35.45 -18.51 18.26
C LEU A 116 -36.62 -19.34 17.76
N ALA A 117 -36.71 -19.62 16.46
CA ALA A 117 -37.78 -20.45 15.89
C ALA A 117 -37.79 -21.88 16.45
N CYS A 118 -36.65 -22.42 16.88
CA CYS A 118 -36.56 -23.74 17.50
C CYS A 118 -36.82 -23.71 19.02
N VAL A 119 -36.30 -22.70 19.72
CA VAL A 119 -36.46 -22.55 21.17
C VAL A 119 -37.89 -22.18 21.55
N LEU A 120 -38.58 -21.38 20.73
CA LEU A 120 -39.95 -20.92 21.00
C LEU A 120 -40.97 -22.08 21.17
N PRO A 121 -41.08 -23.05 20.24
CA PRO A 121 -41.99 -24.18 20.44
C PRO A 121 -41.56 -25.08 21.59
N MET A 122 -40.26 -25.20 21.88
CA MET A 122 -39.76 -26.01 23.00
C MET A 122 -40.10 -25.38 24.35
N LEU A 123 -39.99 -24.05 24.48
CA LEU A 123 -40.44 -23.31 25.65
C LEU A 123 -41.96 -23.40 25.82
N LEU A 124 -42.72 -23.29 24.73
CA LEU A 124 -44.18 -23.41 24.76
C LEU A 124 -44.62 -24.79 25.26
N ALA A 125 -44.00 -25.86 24.73
CA ALA A 125 -44.25 -27.23 25.17
C ALA A 125 -43.86 -27.44 26.65
N GLY A 126 -42.69 -26.93 27.06
CA GLY A 126 -42.25 -27.01 28.45
C GLY A 126 -43.15 -26.23 29.42
N TRP A 127 -43.65 -25.07 29.00
CA TRP A 127 -44.59 -24.27 29.77
C TRP A 127 -45.94 -24.98 29.92
N LEU A 128 -46.48 -25.52 28.83
CA LEU A 128 -47.75 -26.24 28.86
C LEU A 128 -47.65 -27.52 29.71
N LEU A 129 -46.52 -28.24 29.63
CA LEU A 129 -46.27 -29.40 30.46
C LEU A 129 -46.18 -29.02 31.94
N ARG A 130 -45.44 -27.95 32.28
CA ARG A 130 -45.40 -27.43 33.67
C ARG A 130 -46.77 -26.99 34.18
N ALA A 131 -47.57 -26.33 33.36
CA ALA A 131 -48.92 -25.92 33.75
C ALA A 131 -49.78 -27.14 34.09
N GLN A 132 -49.74 -28.18 33.26
CA GLN A 132 -50.47 -29.43 33.52
C GLN A 132 -49.94 -30.18 34.75
N LEU A 133 -48.62 -30.22 34.95
CA LEU A 133 -48.04 -30.86 36.13
C LEU A 133 -48.43 -30.12 37.41
N ASN A 134 -48.37 -28.79 37.44
CA ASN A 134 -48.74 -28.02 38.62
C ASN A 134 -50.23 -28.21 38.99
N GLU A 135 -51.12 -28.23 37.99
CA GLU A 135 -52.56 -28.48 38.20
C GLU A 135 -52.82 -29.92 38.68
N THR A 136 -52.05 -30.90 38.21
CA THR A 136 -52.23 -32.32 38.56
C THR A 136 -51.57 -32.68 39.90
N GLU A 137 -50.41 -32.11 40.21
CA GLU A 137 -49.63 -32.43 41.40
C GLU A 137 -50.33 -31.94 42.67
N GLU A 138 -50.95 -30.75 42.66
CA GLU A 138 -51.63 -30.23 43.85
C GLU A 138 -52.91 -31.01 44.22
N HIS A 139 -53.68 -31.49 43.25
CA HIS A 139 -54.93 -32.21 43.52
C HIS A 139 -54.76 -33.72 43.58
N THR A 140 -53.99 -34.31 42.67
CA THR A 140 -53.82 -35.77 42.63
C THR A 140 -52.78 -36.24 43.64
N ALA A 141 -51.70 -35.48 43.90
CA ALA A 141 -50.74 -35.89 44.93
C ALA A 141 -51.31 -35.70 46.35
N THR A 142 -52.13 -34.68 46.59
CA THR A 142 -52.79 -34.53 47.89
C THR A 142 -53.84 -35.62 48.11
N GLU A 143 -54.63 -36.00 47.10
CA GLU A 143 -55.57 -37.12 47.21
C GLU A 143 -54.87 -38.46 47.40
N ILE A 144 -53.82 -38.76 46.62
CA ILE A 144 -53.06 -40.02 46.78
C ILE A 144 -52.35 -40.07 48.13
N LEU A 145 -51.76 -38.96 48.61
CA LEU A 145 -51.12 -38.91 49.93
C LEU A 145 -52.15 -38.97 51.06
N LEU A 146 -53.32 -38.36 50.91
CA LEU A 146 -54.41 -38.45 51.89
C LEU A 146 -54.99 -39.87 51.93
N GLU A 147 -55.09 -40.54 50.79
CA GLU A 147 -55.52 -41.94 50.69
C GLU A 147 -54.46 -42.88 51.30
N GLU A 148 -53.17 -42.65 51.11
CA GLU A 148 -52.10 -43.45 51.73
C GLU A 148 -51.98 -43.21 53.25
N ILE A 149 -52.15 -41.97 53.71
CA ILE A 149 -52.14 -41.62 55.15
C ILE A 149 -53.41 -42.10 55.85
N SER A 150 -54.55 -42.10 55.16
CA SER A 150 -55.83 -42.63 55.69
C SER A 150 -55.94 -44.15 55.55
N ALA A 151 -55.09 -44.80 54.75
CA ALA A 151 -55.08 -46.25 54.60
C ALA A 151 -54.55 -46.91 55.88
N LYS A 152 -55.25 -47.96 56.33
CA LYS A 152 -54.96 -48.67 57.59
C LYS A 152 -53.61 -49.42 57.58
N HIS A 153 -52.95 -49.51 56.42
CA HIS A 153 -51.62 -50.07 56.23
C HIS A 153 -50.85 -49.25 55.19
N PRO A 154 -49.87 -48.40 55.58
CA PRO A 154 -49.04 -47.67 54.63
C PRO A 154 -48.12 -48.66 53.90
N ALA A 155 -48.21 -48.71 52.57
CA ALA A 155 -47.47 -49.67 51.74
C ALA A 155 -46.04 -49.18 51.40
N LEU A 156 -45.72 -47.92 51.71
CA LEU A 156 -44.39 -47.34 51.51
C LEU A 156 -43.41 -47.51 52.68
N ALA A 157 -43.59 -48.53 53.53
CA ALA A 157 -42.50 -49.01 54.38
C ALA A 157 -41.45 -49.72 53.52
N SER A 158 -40.45 -48.94 53.07
CA SER A 158 -39.30 -49.38 52.29
C SER A 158 -38.74 -50.71 52.81
N PRO A 159 -38.66 -51.79 51.99
CA PRO A 159 -37.94 -52.98 52.40
C PRO A 159 -36.46 -52.62 52.47
N SER A 160 -35.91 -52.74 53.67
CA SER A 160 -34.49 -52.57 53.97
C SER A 160 -33.63 -53.28 52.93
N ARG A 161 -32.87 -52.49 52.16
CA ARG A 161 -31.90 -52.96 51.19
C ARG A 161 -30.75 -53.63 51.96
N PRO A 162 -30.45 -54.92 51.78
CA PRO A 162 -29.32 -55.54 52.44
C PRO A 162 -28.03 -54.93 51.88
N ALA A 163 -27.17 -54.46 52.79
CA ALA A 163 -25.85 -53.96 52.49
C ALA A 163 -25.06 -55.03 51.72
N MET A 164 -24.79 -54.77 50.44
CA MET A 164 -23.92 -55.61 49.63
C MET A 164 -22.50 -55.08 49.78
N ASN A 165 -21.66 -55.95 50.32
CA ASN A 165 -20.32 -55.68 50.81
C ASN A 165 -19.42 -55.08 49.72
N HIS A 166 -18.67 -54.06 50.13
CA HIS A 166 -17.56 -53.49 49.40
C HIS A 166 -16.39 -54.49 49.37
N GLU A 167 -16.11 -55.09 48.21
CA GLU A 167 -14.83 -55.75 47.95
C GLU A 167 -13.87 -54.73 47.31
N PRO A 168 -12.70 -54.45 47.88
CA PRO A 168 -11.71 -53.58 47.28
C PRO A 168 -10.83 -54.40 46.33
N ASN A 169 -11.24 -54.54 45.08
CA ASN A 169 -10.36 -55.17 44.08
C ASN A 169 -9.25 -54.19 43.69
N THR A 170 -8.07 -54.54 44.18
CA THR A 170 -6.82 -53.82 44.05
C THR A 170 -6.11 -54.36 42.80
N SER A 171 -6.22 -53.71 41.65
CA SER A 171 -5.38 -54.04 40.50
C SER A 171 -5.18 -52.85 39.53
N ASN A 172 -4.23 -51.98 39.86
CA ASN A 172 -3.40 -51.27 38.89
C ASN A 172 -2.02 -51.10 39.55
N PRO A 173 -0.91 -51.51 38.92
CA PRO A 173 -0.33 -50.69 37.86
C PRO A 173 0.35 -51.50 36.73
N ARG A 174 0.14 -51.11 35.47
CA ARG A 174 1.20 -51.30 34.48
C ARG A 174 1.30 -50.12 33.52
N ILE A 175 2.13 -49.18 33.94
CA ILE A 175 2.77 -48.18 33.10
C ILE A 175 3.60 -48.94 32.06
N VAL A 176 3.16 -48.90 30.80
CA VAL A 176 4.02 -49.19 29.65
C VAL A 176 4.50 -47.83 29.14
N ASN A 177 5.73 -47.50 29.52
CA ASN A 177 6.54 -46.49 28.86
C ASN A 177 6.93 -47.02 27.48
N GLU A 178 6.48 -46.36 26.42
CA GLU A 178 7.12 -46.48 25.11
C GLU A 178 7.36 -45.10 24.50
N THR A 179 8.58 -44.63 24.76
CA THR A 179 9.49 -44.02 23.80
C THR A 179 9.10 -42.70 23.12
N ARG A 180 9.56 -41.64 23.78
CA ARG A 180 10.17 -40.42 23.23
C ARG A 180 11.08 -40.66 22.00
N ARG A 181 10.74 -40.07 20.85
CA ARG A 181 11.64 -39.46 19.83
C ARG A 181 10.83 -38.33 19.16
N GLU A 182 10.92 -37.11 19.67
CA GLU A 182 11.76 -36.00 19.15
C GLU A 182 11.19 -35.36 17.86
N PRO A 183 10.89 -34.05 17.86
CA PRO A 183 10.43 -33.31 16.69
C PRO A 183 11.61 -32.66 15.94
N PRO A 184 11.55 -32.50 14.62
CA PRO A 184 12.36 -31.50 13.92
C PRO A 184 11.42 -30.47 13.26
N SER A 185 11.40 -29.22 13.74
CA SER A 185 12.30 -28.12 13.32
C SER A 185 11.69 -27.29 12.17
N ASP A 186 11.04 -26.18 12.53
CA ASP A 186 11.20 -24.93 11.77
C ASP A 186 12.58 -24.33 12.14
N PRO A 187 13.21 -23.37 11.41
CA PRO A 187 12.72 -22.57 10.27
C PRO A 187 13.74 -22.43 9.11
N GLN A 188 13.33 -22.00 7.91
CA GLN A 188 14.15 -21.08 7.10
C GLN A 188 13.30 -20.34 6.04
N PRO A 189 13.48 -19.01 5.92
CA PRO A 189 12.94 -18.19 4.84
C PRO A 189 13.92 -18.19 3.66
N SER A 190 13.49 -18.66 2.49
CA SER A 190 14.24 -18.43 1.25
C SER A 190 13.74 -17.15 0.59
N SER A 191 14.46 -16.07 0.87
CA SER A 191 14.71 -15.02 -0.11
C SER A 191 15.18 -15.64 -1.44
N ASN A 192 14.61 -15.18 -2.55
CA ASN A 192 15.38 -14.89 -3.77
C ASN A 192 14.58 -13.99 -4.72
N THR A 193 15.13 -12.79 -4.88
CA THR A 193 14.94 -11.81 -5.94
C THR A 193 15.80 -12.19 -7.16
N THR A 194 15.55 -11.53 -8.32
CA THR A 194 16.38 -11.43 -9.55
C THR A 194 16.06 -12.53 -10.58
N ILE A 195 15.73 -12.28 -11.86
CA ILE A 195 15.96 -11.20 -12.83
C ILE A 195 14.68 -11.02 -13.68
#